data_AF-A0A660YYG1-F1
#
_entry.id   AF-A0A660YYG1-F1
#
_cell.length_a   1.000
_cell.length_b   1.000
_cell.length_c   1.000
_cell.angle_alpha   90.00
_cell.angle_beta   90.00
_cell.angle_gamma   90.00
#
_symmetry.space_group_name_H-M   'P 1'
#
loop_
_entity.id
_entity.type
_entity.pdbx_description
1 polymer ?
#
loop_
_entity_poly.entity_id
_entity_poly.type
_entity_poly.pdbx_seq_one_letter_code
_entity_poly.pdbx_strand_id
1 'polypeptide(L)'
;MEIAKLAFLETYALEENAGIMGAILVTDADTKPLEFRVTAPIKPTSFQKTLYGDVLLEHILVELISVPLLNAINEQVDLIVVKDPFFLGAN
;
A
#
# COMPACT_ATOMS: atom_id res chain seq x y z
N MET A 1 14.34 -16.75 -13.54
CA MET A 1 14.67 -15.86 -12.42
C MET A 1 14.14 -16.56 -11.18
N GLU A 2 15.00 -16.84 -10.20
CA GLU A 2 14.55 -17.40 -8.92
C GLU A 2 14.03 -16.23 -8.08
N ILE A 3 12.75 -16.26 -7.70
CA ILE A 3 12.15 -15.21 -6.86
C ILE A 3 12.56 -15.53 -5.43
N ALA A 4 13.38 -14.66 -4.82
CA ALA A 4 13.89 -14.86 -3.47
C ALA A 4 13.08 -14.11 -2.43
N LYS A 5 12.52 -12.94 -2.80
CA LYS A 5 11.74 -12.09 -1.90
C LYS A 5 10.46 -11.57 -2.54
N LEU A 6 9.35 -11.78 -1.85
CA LEU A 6 8.02 -11.36 -2.24
C LEU A 6 7.57 -10.21 -1.34
N ALA A 7 6.89 -9.20 -1.89
CA ALA A 7 6.13 -8.26 -1.11
C ALA A 7 4.64 -8.39 -1.38
N PHE A 8 3.82 -8.18 -0.35
CA PHE A 8 2.37 -8.13 -0.44
C PHE A 8 1.93 -6.75 0.01
N LEU A 9 1.36 -5.97 -0.90
CA LEU A 9 0.88 -4.62 -0.65
C LEU A 9 -0.64 -4.63 -0.62
N GLU A 10 -1.21 -4.16 0.49
CA GLU A 10 -2.64 -4.24 0.75
C GLU A 10 -3.16 -2.98 1.44
N THR A 11 -4.46 -2.74 1.29
CA THR A 11 -5.17 -1.67 2.01
C THR A 11 -6.20 -2.25 2.99
N TYR A 12 -6.45 -1.51 4.06
CA TYR A 12 -7.50 -1.82 5.02
C TYR A 12 -8.32 -0.56 5.31
N ALA A 13 -9.61 -0.60 4.98
CA ALA A 13 -10.56 0.42 5.40
C ALA A 13 -10.96 0.16 6.85
N LEU A 14 -10.71 1.13 7.73
CA LEU A 14 -11.10 1.05 9.12
C LEU A 14 -12.61 1.29 9.28
N GLU A 15 -13.19 0.67 10.31
CA GLU A 15 -14.59 0.86 10.67
C GLU A 15 -14.90 2.31 11.04
N GLU A 16 -16.19 2.67 11.04
CA GLU A 16 -16.71 3.97 11.49
C GLU A 16 -16.07 5.21 10.81
N ASN A 17 -15.68 5.10 9.54
CA ASN A 17 -14.95 6.16 8.80
C ASN A 17 -13.62 6.57 9.47
N ALA A 18 -12.97 5.66 10.21
CA ALA A 18 -11.69 5.92 10.85
C ALA A 18 -10.50 6.01 9.86
N GLY A 19 -10.76 5.91 8.55
CA GLY A 19 -9.78 6.16 7.49
C GLY A 19 -9.33 4.89 6.79
N ILE A 20 -8.35 5.04 5.91
CA ILE A 20 -7.77 3.96 5.12
C ILE A 20 -6.31 3.79 5.54
N MET A 21 -5.91 2.56 5.82
CA MET A 21 -4.51 2.21 6.08
C MET A 21 -3.95 1.40 4.91
N GLY A 22 -2.64 1.50 4.75
CA GLY A 22 -1.86 0.61 3.88
C GLY A 22 -0.92 -0.26 4.71
N ALA A 23 -0.63 -1.45 4.20
CA ALA A 23 0.36 -2.34 4.77
C ALA A 23 1.20 -2.99 3.66
N ILE A 24 2.49 -3.19 3.92
CA ILE A 24 3.37 -4.00 3.09
C ILE A 24 4.06 -5.05 3.96
N LEU A 25 3.99 -6.30 3.51
CA LEU A 25 4.68 -7.44 4.12
C LEU A 25 5.69 -7.98 3.12
N VAL A 26 6.96 -7.99 3.47
CA VAL A 26 8.02 -8.65 2.71
C VAL A 26 8.28 -10.02 3.31
N THR A 27 8.41 -11.04 2.46
CA THR A 27 8.71 -12.41 2.84
C THR A 27 9.86 -12.99 2.04
N ASP A 28 10.45 -14.07 2.55
CA ASP A 28 11.28 -14.95 1.73
C ASP A 28 10.42 -15.79 0.75
N ALA A 29 11.07 -16.62 -0.07
CA ALA A 29 10.41 -17.52 -1.02
C ALA A 29 9.52 -18.58 -0.37
N ASP A 30 9.77 -18.92 0.90
CA ASP A 30 8.94 -19.83 1.71
C ASP A 30 7.80 -19.09 2.43
N THR A 31 7.56 -17.81 2.10
CA THR A 31 6.57 -16.92 2.72
C THR A 31 6.81 -16.59 4.20
N LYS A 32 8.04 -16.79 4.71
CA LYS A 32 8.40 -16.35 6.06
C LYS A 32 8.55 -14.82 6.11
N PRO A 33 7.90 -14.11 7.05
CA PRO A 33 8.03 -12.66 7.18
C PRO A 33 9.47 -12.20 7.42
N LEU A 34 9.91 -11.20 6.65
CA LEU A 34 11.20 -10.53 6.80
C LEU A 34 11.03 -9.09 7.30
N GLU A 35 10.06 -8.36 6.74
CA GLU A 35 9.79 -6.97 7.07
C GLU A 35 8.30 -6.70 6.99
N PHE A 36 7.77 -5.89 7.91
CA PHE A 36 6.37 -5.47 7.90
C PHE A 36 6.26 -3.99 8.21
N ARG A 37 5.51 -3.26 7.40
CA ARG A 37 5.28 -1.82 7.57
C ARG A 37 3.82 -1.47 7.33
N VAL A 38 3.38 -0.40 7.98
CA VAL A 38 2.03 0.14 7.85
C VAL A 38 2.07 1.66 7.77
N THR A 39 1.09 2.25 7.12
CA THR A 39 0.83 3.69 7.21
C THR A 39 0.01 4.00 8.46
N ALA A 40 0.05 5.25 8.92
CA ALA A 40 -1.01 5.76 9.78
C ALA A 40 -2.35 5.82 9.00
N PRO A 41 -3.52 5.84 9.68
CA PRO A 41 -4.81 6.00 9.02
C PRO A 41 -4.90 7.32 8.24
N ILE A 42 -5.19 7.21 6.94
CA ILE A 42 -5.42 8.34 6.06
C ILE A 42 -6.91 8.69 6.09
N LYS A 43 -7.23 9.88 6.57
CA LYS A 43 -8.59 10.42 6.65
C LYS A 43 -8.75 11.58 5.68
N PRO A 44 -9.32 11.37 4.48
CA PRO A 44 -9.51 12.46 3.54
C PRO A 44 -10.52 13.47 4.10
N THR A 45 -10.12 14.74 4.10
CA THR A 45 -10.95 15.88 4.50
C THR A 45 -12.09 16.09 3.50
N SER A 46 -13.14 16.82 3.90
CA SER A 46 -14.23 17.19 2.98
C SER A 46 -13.72 17.96 1.76
N PHE A 47 -12.69 18.80 1.93
CA PHE A 47 -12.08 19.52 0.82
C PHE A 47 -11.38 18.59 -0.18
N GLN A 48 -10.61 17.62 0.31
CA GLN A 48 -9.97 16.62 -0.56
C GLN A 48 -11.01 15.75 -1.27
N LYS A 49 -12.10 15.37 -0.60
CA LYS A 49 -13.21 14.65 -1.24
C LYS A 49 -13.80 15.43 -2.41
N THR A 50 -14.04 16.72 -2.22
CA THR A 50 -14.54 17.59 -3.30
C THR A 50 -13.52 17.78 -4.42
N LEU A 51 -12.24 17.97 -4.08
CA LEU A 51 -11.19 18.25 -5.07
C LEU A 51 -10.89 17.06 -5.97
N TYR A 52 -10.75 15.86 -5.37
CA TYR A 52 -10.36 14.67 -6.10
C TYR A 52 -11.54 13.89 -6.68
N GLY A 53 -12.75 14.00 -6.10
CA GLY A 53 -13.93 13.29 -6.58
C GLY A 53 -13.66 11.79 -6.73
N ASP A 54 -13.91 11.27 -7.93
CA ASP A 54 -13.82 9.83 -8.23
C ASP A 54 -12.39 9.28 -8.19
N VAL A 55 -11.37 10.12 -8.36
CA VAL A 55 -9.95 9.69 -8.31
C VAL A 55 -9.35 9.74 -6.91
N LEU A 56 -10.15 10.07 -5.89
CA LEU A 56 -9.67 10.17 -4.51
C LEU A 56 -9.08 8.85 -4.00
N LEU A 57 -9.74 7.73 -4.28
CA LEU A 57 -9.29 6.43 -3.80
C LEU A 57 -7.95 6.05 -4.44
N GLU A 58 -7.82 6.22 -5.76
CA GLU A 58 -6.57 6.01 -6.49
C GLU A 58 -5.44 6.87 -5.91
N HIS A 59 -5.70 8.16 -5.68
CA HIS A 59 -4.72 9.06 -5.06
C HIS A 59 -4.28 8.57 -3.67
N ILE A 60 -5.22 8.13 -2.82
CA ILE A 60 -4.89 7.59 -1.50
C ILE A 60 -4.04 6.32 -1.61
N LEU A 61 -4.44 5.37 -2.46
CA LEU A 61 -3.77 4.08 -2.56
C LEU A 61 -2.39 4.20 -3.22
N VAL A 62 -2.24 5.03 -4.25
CA VAL A 62 -0.97 5.20 -4.97
C VAL A 62 -0.04 6.15 -4.23
N GLU A 63 -0.44 7.41 -4.09
CA GLU A 63 0.46 8.49 -3.64
C GLU A 63 0.68 8.48 -2.12
N LEU A 64 -0.36 8.14 -1.36
CA LEU A 64 -0.32 8.24 0.10
C LEU A 64 -0.01 6.91 0.79
N ILE A 65 -0.19 5.78 0.09
CA ILE A 65 0.06 4.44 0.62
C ILE A 65 1.23 3.75 -0.08
N SER A 66 1.11 3.50 -1.39
CA SER A 66 2.10 2.67 -2.11
C SER A 66 3.47 3.30 -2.12
N VAL A 67 3.56 4.55 -2.60
CA VAL A 67 4.84 5.25 -2.73
C VAL A 67 5.57 5.36 -1.38
N PRO A 68 4.93 5.79 -0.26
CA PRO A 68 5.59 5.80 1.04
C PRO A 68 6.02 4.42 1.54
N LEU A 69 5.21 3.38 1.37
CA LEU A 69 5.54 2.04 1.84
C LEU A 69 6.69 1.43 1.04
N LEU A 70 6.67 1.57 -0.29
CA LEU A 70 7.72 1.07 -1.18
C LEU A 70 9.04 1.80 -0.97
N ASN A 71 9.01 3.11 -0.67
CA ASN A 71 10.21 3.85 -0.31
C ASN A 71 10.73 3.53 1.10
N ALA A 72 9.88 3.00 1.98
CA ALA A 72 10.24 2.73 3.36
C ALA A 72 10.85 1.34 3.56
N ILE A 73 10.49 0.35 2.75
CA ILE A 73 11.07 -1.01 2.87
C ILE A 73 12.58 -0.98 2.63
N ASN A 74 13.31 -1.77 3.42
CA ASN A 74 14.76 -1.91 3.27
C ASN A 74 15.12 -3.14 2.42
N GLU A 75 14.22 -4.12 2.36
CA GLU A 75 14.42 -5.32 1.57
C GLU A 75 14.32 -5.02 0.07
N GLN A 76 15.27 -5.55 -0.71
CA GLN A 76 15.15 -5.57 -2.16
C GLN A 76 14.16 -6.67 -2.58
N VAL A 77 13.00 -6.26 -3.08
CA VAL A 77 11.90 -7.16 -3.45
C VAL A 77 11.96 -7.52 -4.94
N ASP A 78 11.74 -8.79 -5.27
CA ASP A 78 11.72 -9.26 -6.66
C ASP A 78 10.33 -9.15 -7.31
N LEU A 79 9.28 -9.29 -6.50
CA LEU A 79 7.88 -9.24 -6.95
C LEU A 79 6.99 -8.62 -5.86
N ILE A 80 6.18 -7.64 -6.24
CA ILE A 80 5.12 -7.09 -5.40
C ILE A 80 3.79 -7.65 -5.88
N VAL A 81 3.04 -8.26 -4.96
CA VAL A 81 1.71 -8.80 -5.18
C VAL A 81 0.70 -7.83 -4.59
N VAL A 82 -0.31 -7.48 -5.38
CA VAL A 82 -1.38 -6.55 -5.02
C VAL A 82 -2.73 -7.18 -5.28
N LYS A 83 -3.71 -6.90 -4.43
CA LYS A 83 -5.11 -7.28 -4.66
C LYS A 83 -5.89 -6.17 -5.36
N ASP A 84 -5.65 -4.92 -4.96
CA ASP A 84 -6.27 -3.75 -5.57
C ASP A 84 -5.45 -3.27 -6.78
N PRO A 85 -6.05 -3.22 -7.99
CA PRO A 85 -5.37 -2.76 -9.20
C PRO A 85 -4.84 -1.33 -9.14
N PHE A 86 -5.40 -0.45 -8.30
CA PHE A 86 -4.90 0.92 -8.20
C PHE A 86 -3.44 0.98 -7.76
N PHE A 87 -2.96 0.00 -6.97
CA PHE A 87 -1.57 -0.08 -6.58
C PHE A 87 -0.59 -0.24 -7.75
N LEU A 88 -1.05 -0.68 -8.93
CA LEU A 88 -0.23 -0.73 -10.15
C LEU A 88 0.12 0.67 -10.70
N GLY A 89 -0.56 1.72 -10.23
CA GLY A 89 -0.24 3.10 -10.58
C GLY A 89 1.05 3.63 -9.91
N ALA A 90 1.59 2.92 -8.91
CA ALA A 90 2.84 3.30 -8.26
C ALA A 90 4.02 3.05 -9.22
N ASN A 91 4.55 4.13 -9.79
CA ASN A 91 5.69 4.12 -10.73
C ASN A 91 6.88 4.91 -10.18
#